data_AF-A0A2D7PBL4-F1
#
_entry.id   AF-A0A2D7PBL4-F1
#
_cell.length_a   1.000
_cell.length_b   1.000
_cell.length_c   1.000
_cell.angle_alpha   90.00
_cell.angle_beta   90.00
_cell.angle_gamma   90.00
#
_symmetry.space_group_name_H-M   'P 1'
#
loop_
_entity.id
_entity.type
_entity.pdbx_description
1 polymer ?
#
loop_
_entity_poly.entity_id
_entity_poly.type
_entity_poly.pdbx_seq_one_letter_code
_entity_poly.pdbx_strand_id
1 'polypeptide(L)'
;MLKKLWELCRTPDYSRELDEFHTRFLKKVFEFLVSKKKLIPTSWVEDNLKNIKKKTMKISELNHKISQIRKWSFLAFKGHWMENSSQLRYRIKDIEFDLSVILHSQLINEFVGEFKGINFNFDKKLEKSIIEINSENYIKFGRGIIGKLEGFRFRINHSFKKNNIYNNKILKKHLMFFAKQRIDEFEKSKYSDFEFKVNGEILWKKSVIAKLLKNSEIINPKIKVLFDDLFLIYKKKIELKTRKCFEYYFSNNIGFIKKINLMEQSSNNFRAVTYSLIENLGHCKKENITHYYKHLKSNEIKGLKENGLQTGTFFHFFKNKGAKLFRQILINVFFENFFSTYLEKNFYIFNKSSISEKEKDIYRRMGFYLVKISKQHYLVYFEYLENLIKKSFYYKKRNLNSYIPQNNLEKKVFNSNSKIIIL
;
A
#
# COMPACT_ATOMS: atom_id res chain seq x y z
N MET A 1 -18.96 -64.63 17.58
CA MET A 1 -19.02 -64.31 16.12
C MET A 1 -19.57 -62.90 15.89
N LEU A 2 -20.75 -62.57 16.44
CA LEU A 2 -21.40 -61.25 16.30
C LEU A 2 -20.51 -60.05 16.71
N LYS A 3 -19.82 -60.14 17.86
CA LYS A 3 -18.92 -59.09 18.35
C LYS A 3 -17.76 -58.77 17.38
N LYS A 4 -17.17 -59.80 16.76
CA LYS A 4 -16.08 -59.62 15.77
C LYS A 4 -16.59 -58.98 14.48
N LEU A 5 -17.79 -59.36 14.02
CA LEU A 5 -18.42 -58.74 12.85
C LEU A 5 -18.68 -57.25 13.12
N TRP A 6 -19.27 -56.93 14.27
CA TRP A 6 -19.54 -55.56 14.69
C TRP A 6 -18.26 -54.72 14.80
N GLU A 7 -17.18 -55.27 15.36
CA GLU A 7 -15.89 -54.59 15.44
C GLU A 7 -15.24 -54.38 14.07
N LEU A 8 -15.42 -55.31 13.14
CA LEU A 8 -14.90 -55.23 11.77
C LEU A 8 -15.65 -54.18 10.93
N CYS A 9 -16.98 -54.09 11.08
CA CYS A 9 -17.79 -53.06 10.42
C CYS A 9 -17.46 -51.62 10.86
N ARG A 10 -16.66 -51.43 11.91
CA ARG A 10 -16.14 -50.12 12.33
C ARG A 10 -14.90 -49.69 11.55
N THR A 11 -14.36 -50.52 10.65
CA THR A 11 -13.23 -50.13 9.80
C THR A 11 -13.67 -49.00 8.85
N PRO A 12 -13.01 -47.83 8.87
CA PRO A 12 -13.39 -46.73 8.01
C PRO A 12 -13.13 -47.06 6.54
N ASP A 13 -14.08 -46.72 5.67
CA ASP A 13 -13.82 -46.73 4.24
C ASP A 13 -13.11 -45.44 3.81
N TYR A 14 -11.79 -45.53 3.71
CA TYR A 14 -10.97 -44.40 3.25
C TYR A 14 -11.02 -44.17 1.74
N SER A 15 -11.57 -45.11 0.93
CA SER A 15 -11.50 -45.04 -0.54
C SER A 15 -12.60 -44.21 -1.20
N ARG A 16 -13.78 -44.06 -0.57
CA ARG A 16 -14.98 -43.46 -1.22
C ARG A 16 -15.27 -44.05 -2.62
N GLU A 17 -14.82 -45.28 -2.86
CA GLU A 17 -15.13 -46.03 -4.08
C GLU A 17 -16.45 -46.78 -3.88
N LEU A 18 -17.01 -47.34 -4.96
CA LEU A 18 -18.27 -48.09 -4.94
C LEU A 18 -18.32 -49.10 -3.78
N ASP A 19 -19.41 -49.10 -3.02
CA ASP A 19 -19.64 -49.86 -1.76
C ASP A 19 -19.29 -51.36 -1.84
N GLU A 20 -19.30 -51.93 -3.03
CA GLU A 20 -19.08 -53.35 -3.28
C GLU A 20 -17.65 -53.81 -2.97
N PHE A 21 -16.62 -53.00 -3.23
CA PHE A 21 -15.22 -53.38 -3.01
C PHE A 21 -14.88 -53.43 -1.51
N HIS A 22 -15.35 -52.46 -0.74
CA HIS A 22 -15.16 -52.45 0.71
C HIS A 22 -15.88 -53.63 1.37
N THR A 23 -17.11 -53.92 0.94
CA THR A 23 -17.91 -55.04 1.44
C THR A 23 -17.23 -56.39 1.18
N ARG A 24 -16.69 -56.62 -0.03
CA ARG A 24 -15.95 -57.85 -0.37
C ARG A 24 -14.67 -58.01 0.48
N PHE A 25 -13.96 -56.92 0.75
CA PHE A 25 -12.78 -56.94 1.62
C PHE A 25 -13.15 -57.32 3.06
N LEU A 26 -14.16 -56.68 3.66
CA LEU A 26 -14.62 -57.00 5.01
C LEU A 26 -15.12 -58.45 5.10
N LYS A 27 -15.87 -58.93 4.10
CA LYS A 27 -16.32 -60.33 4.05
C LYS A 27 -15.13 -61.30 4.13
N LYS A 28 -14.09 -61.09 3.32
CA LYS A 28 -12.90 -61.95 3.30
C LYS A 28 -12.11 -61.90 4.62
N VAL A 29 -11.99 -60.72 5.23
CA VAL A 29 -11.38 -60.57 6.56
C VAL A 29 -12.20 -61.33 7.61
N PHE A 30 -13.52 -61.24 7.55
CA PHE A 30 -14.41 -61.93 8.47
C PHE A 30 -14.29 -63.46 8.35
N GLU A 31 -14.22 -63.99 7.14
CA GLU A 31 -14.00 -65.42 6.87
C GLU A 31 -12.72 -65.92 7.56
N PHE A 32 -11.62 -65.16 7.49
CA PHE A 32 -10.38 -65.51 8.22
C PHE A 32 -10.56 -65.48 9.75
N LEU A 33 -11.27 -64.48 10.28
CA LEU A 33 -11.50 -64.33 11.73
C LEU A 33 -12.43 -65.40 12.34
N VAL A 34 -13.25 -66.04 11.51
CA VAL A 34 -14.17 -67.14 11.87
C VAL A 34 -13.60 -68.52 11.52
N SER A 35 -12.61 -68.60 10.63
CA SER A 35 -11.88 -69.83 10.32
C SER A 35 -11.24 -70.49 11.55
N LYS A 36 -10.85 -71.77 11.42
CA LYS A 36 -10.22 -72.55 12.52
C LYS A 36 -9.04 -71.82 13.19
N LYS A 37 -8.27 -71.03 12.45
CA LYS A 37 -7.11 -70.27 12.96
C LYS A 37 -7.47 -68.94 13.62
N LYS A 38 -8.68 -68.41 13.40
CA LYS A 38 -9.21 -67.13 13.95
C LYS A 38 -8.32 -65.89 13.74
N LEU A 39 -7.35 -65.98 12.82
CA LEU A 39 -6.32 -64.99 12.54
C LEU A 39 -6.23 -64.78 11.03
N ILE A 40 -5.85 -63.57 10.64
CA ILE A 40 -5.55 -63.23 9.25
C ILE A 40 -4.17 -63.79 8.91
N PRO A 41 -4.04 -64.67 7.88
CA PRO A 41 -2.75 -65.26 7.51
C PRO A 41 -1.73 -64.19 7.10
N THR A 42 -0.51 -64.29 7.63
CA THR A 42 0.58 -63.34 7.32
C THR A 42 0.86 -63.25 5.83
N SER A 43 0.84 -64.38 5.10
CA SER A 43 1.06 -64.43 3.65
C SER A 43 0.06 -63.57 2.87
N TRP A 44 -1.21 -63.60 3.26
CA TRP A 44 -2.25 -62.79 2.60
C TRP A 44 -2.04 -61.29 2.84
N VAL A 45 -1.62 -60.90 4.05
CA VAL A 45 -1.27 -59.49 4.35
C VAL A 45 -0.06 -59.07 3.52
N GLU A 46 0.97 -59.89 3.46
CA GLU A 46 2.20 -59.57 2.72
C GLU A 46 1.95 -59.41 1.21
N ASP A 47 1.10 -60.24 0.60
CA ASP A 47 0.77 -60.11 -0.83
C ASP A 47 0.02 -58.80 -1.13
N ASN A 48 -0.88 -58.38 -0.25
CA ASN A 48 -1.55 -57.09 -0.36
C ASN A 48 -0.57 -55.92 -0.18
N LEU A 49 0.31 -56.00 0.82
CA LEU A 49 1.33 -54.98 1.06
C LEU A 49 2.33 -54.87 -0.11
N LYS A 50 2.73 -55.99 -0.73
CA LYS A 50 3.57 -56.01 -1.93
C LYS A 50 2.89 -55.27 -3.09
N ASN A 51 1.59 -55.49 -3.30
CA ASN A 51 0.84 -54.78 -4.34
C ASN A 51 0.71 -53.28 -4.05
N ILE A 52 0.47 -52.89 -2.81
CA ILE A 52 0.41 -51.48 -2.39
C ILE A 52 1.77 -50.79 -2.57
N LYS A 53 2.88 -51.48 -2.26
CA LYS A 53 4.25 -50.96 -2.36
C LYS A 53 4.75 -50.77 -3.81
N LYS A 54 4.05 -51.32 -4.82
CA LYS A 54 4.43 -51.13 -6.23
C LYS A 54 4.55 -49.64 -6.56
N LYS A 55 5.70 -49.22 -7.09
CA LYS A 55 5.98 -47.82 -7.44
C LYS A 55 4.96 -47.31 -8.46
N THR A 56 4.40 -46.14 -8.19
CA THR A 56 3.57 -45.38 -9.13
C THR A 56 3.82 -43.90 -8.92
N MET A 57 3.65 -43.11 -9.98
CA MET A 57 3.75 -41.66 -9.94
C MET A 57 2.39 -40.97 -10.17
N LYS A 58 1.33 -41.74 -10.48
CA LYS A 58 -0.01 -41.18 -10.70
C LYS A 58 -0.66 -40.83 -9.35
N ILE A 59 -1.07 -39.58 -9.16
CA ILE A 59 -1.64 -39.09 -7.90
C ILE A 59 -2.92 -39.83 -7.50
N SER A 60 -3.80 -40.13 -8.46
CA SER A 60 -5.01 -40.92 -8.22
C SER A 60 -4.70 -42.31 -7.66
N GLU A 61 -3.69 -42.98 -8.23
CA GLU A 61 -3.24 -44.30 -7.79
C GLU A 61 -2.53 -44.25 -6.42
N LEU A 62 -1.74 -43.20 -6.15
CA LEU A 62 -1.12 -42.97 -4.84
C LEU A 62 -2.15 -42.74 -3.74
N ASN A 63 -3.17 -41.92 -4.00
CA ASN A 63 -4.27 -41.69 -3.06
C ASN A 63 -5.03 -42.98 -2.76
N HIS A 64 -5.33 -43.77 -3.78
CA HIS A 64 -5.95 -45.09 -3.61
C HIS A 64 -5.05 -46.01 -2.75
N LYS A 65 -3.75 -46.10 -3.03
CA LYS A 65 -2.80 -46.90 -2.24
C LYS A 65 -2.70 -46.45 -0.78
N ILE A 66 -2.72 -45.14 -0.51
CA ILE A 66 -2.73 -44.58 0.86
C ILE A 66 -4.05 -44.89 1.59
N SER A 67 -5.18 -44.90 0.88
CA SER A 67 -6.43 -45.37 1.46
C SER A 67 -6.35 -46.85 1.86
N GLN A 68 -5.81 -47.70 0.98
CA GLN A 68 -5.68 -49.13 1.25
C GLN A 68 -4.72 -49.42 2.42
N ILE A 69 -3.55 -48.74 2.49
CA ILE A 69 -2.60 -48.94 3.61
C ILE A 69 -3.19 -48.49 4.95
N ARG A 70 -4.07 -47.48 4.98
CA ARG A 70 -4.76 -47.03 6.21
C ARG A 70 -5.76 -48.05 6.73
N LYS A 71 -6.45 -48.79 5.85
CA LYS A 71 -7.29 -49.93 6.27
C LYS A 71 -6.45 -50.98 6.98
N TRP A 72 -5.28 -51.30 6.43
CA TRP A 72 -4.33 -52.23 7.05
C TRP A 72 -3.75 -51.71 8.36
N SER A 73 -3.44 -50.41 8.45
CA SER A 73 -3.03 -49.76 9.69
C SER A 73 -4.09 -49.93 10.78
N PHE A 74 -5.35 -49.63 10.47
CA PHE A 74 -6.48 -49.83 11.40
C PHE A 74 -6.57 -51.28 11.88
N LEU A 75 -6.50 -52.26 10.98
CA LEU A 75 -6.57 -53.68 11.34
C LEU A 75 -5.34 -54.15 12.14
N ALA A 76 -4.14 -53.63 11.86
CA ALA A 76 -2.92 -53.96 12.60
C ALA A 76 -2.88 -53.37 14.03
N PHE A 77 -3.66 -52.31 14.28
CA PHE A 77 -3.90 -51.75 15.62
C PHE A 77 -4.98 -52.48 16.40
N LYS A 78 -5.86 -53.25 15.75
CA LYS A 78 -6.79 -54.18 16.42
C LYS A 78 -6.00 -55.41 16.87
N GLY A 79 -5.47 -55.35 18.09
CA GLY A 79 -4.70 -56.43 18.70
C GLY A 79 -5.42 -57.79 18.60
N HIS A 80 -4.65 -58.86 18.37
CA HIS A 80 -5.10 -60.26 18.28
C HIS A 80 -5.78 -60.71 16.97
N TRP A 81 -5.80 -59.90 15.90
CA TRP A 81 -6.37 -60.33 14.60
C TRP A 81 -5.33 -60.78 13.57
N MET A 82 -4.06 -60.45 13.78
CA MET A 82 -2.94 -60.80 12.90
C MET A 82 -1.84 -61.52 13.67
N GLU A 83 -1.22 -62.49 13.02
CA GLU A 83 0.07 -63.07 13.41
C GLU A 83 1.15 -61.98 13.34
N ASN A 84 2.08 -61.93 14.31
CA ASN A 84 3.22 -60.99 14.31
C ASN A 84 2.86 -59.49 14.15
N SER A 85 1.79 -59.05 14.83
CA SER A 85 1.25 -57.69 14.71
C SER A 85 2.28 -56.56 14.90
N SER A 86 3.30 -56.73 15.74
CA SER A 86 4.34 -55.70 15.97
C SER A 86 5.21 -55.44 14.74
N GLN A 87 5.67 -56.49 14.05
CA GLN A 87 6.52 -56.37 12.87
C GLN A 87 5.71 -55.83 11.68
N LEU A 88 4.46 -56.25 11.54
CA LEU A 88 3.53 -55.75 10.52
C LEU A 88 3.21 -54.26 10.72
N ARG A 89 2.98 -53.81 11.96
CA ARG A 89 2.75 -52.39 12.26
C ARG A 89 3.92 -51.51 11.81
N TYR A 90 5.16 -51.95 12.04
CA TYR A 90 6.34 -51.20 11.58
C TYR A 90 6.38 -51.12 10.05
N ARG A 91 6.20 -52.24 9.36
CA ARG A 91 6.19 -52.28 7.88
C ARG A 91 5.06 -51.44 7.26
N ILE A 92 3.87 -51.45 7.86
CA ILE A 92 2.73 -50.64 7.39
C ILE A 92 3.05 -49.15 7.51
N LYS A 93 3.63 -48.72 8.64
CA LYS A 93 4.06 -47.33 8.85
C LYS A 93 5.13 -46.90 7.86
N ASP A 94 6.11 -47.77 7.59
CA ASP A 94 7.18 -47.52 6.61
C ASP A 94 6.61 -47.32 5.20
N ILE A 95 5.72 -48.22 4.76
CA ILE A 95 5.04 -48.11 3.46
C ILE A 95 4.15 -46.86 3.40
N GLU A 96 3.41 -46.54 4.47
CA GLU A 96 2.58 -45.32 4.53
C GLU A 96 3.44 -44.06 4.45
N PHE A 97 4.59 -44.04 5.12
CA PHE A 97 5.54 -42.94 5.07
C PHE A 97 6.10 -42.76 3.65
N ASP A 98 6.60 -43.83 3.03
CA ASP A 98 7.13 -43.81 1.66
C ASP A 98 6.08 -43.31 0.65
N LEU A 99 4.86 -43.86 0.71
CA LEU A 99 3.77 -43.43 -0.17
C LEU A 99 3.39 -41.97 0.07
N SER A 100 3.40 -41.50 1.32
CA SER A 100 3.11 -40.10 1.66
C SER A 100 4.19 -39.16 1.14
N VAL A 101 5.47 -39.53 1.23
CA VAL A 101 6.59 -38.76 0.67
C VAL A 101 6.47 -38.70 -0.86
N ILE A 102 6.19 -39.83 -1.51
CA ILE A 102 6.01 -39.88 -2.96
C ILE A 102 4.78 -39.06 -3.37
N LEU A 103 3.64 -39.18 -2.68
CA LEU A 103 2.46 -38.36 -2.95
C LEU A 103 2.77 -36.86 -2.79
N HIS A 104 3.47 -36.46 -1.73
CA HIS A 104 3.84 -35.07 -1.53
C HIS A 104 4.75 -34.57 -2.65
N SER A 105 5.76 -35.35 -3.05
CA SER A 105 6.63 -34.98 -4.17
C SER A 105 5.87 -34.94 -5.51
N GLN A 106 4.93 -35.84 -5.77
CA GLN A 106 4.12 -35.83 -6.98
C GLN A 106 3.11 -34.67 -6.99
N LEU A 107 2.52 -34.33 -5.85
CA LEU A 107 1.71 -33.12 -5.70
C LEU A 107 2.56 -31.90 -6.02
N ILE A 108 3.77 -31.80 -5.45
CA ILE A 108 4.71 -30.72 -5.79
C ILE A 108 5.06 -30.74 -7.29
N ASN A 109 5.30 -31.91 -7.89
CA ASN A 109 5.67 -32.05 -9.29
C ASN A 109 4.53 -31.75 -10.27
N GLU A 110 3.28 -32.12 -9.99
CA GLU A 110 2.11 -31.69 -10.77
C GLU A 110 1.90 -30.18 -10.65
N PHE A 111 2.13 -29.61 -9.46
CA PHE A 111 2.14 -28.15 -9.27
C PHE A 111 3.29 -27.45 -10.02
N VAL A 112 4.37 -28.16 -10.33
CA VAL A 112 5.50 -27.69 -11.15
C VAL A 112 5.34 -28.13 -12.63
N GLY A 113 4.35 -28.96 -12.95
CA GLY A 113 4.14 -29.56 -14.28
C GLY A 113 3.73 -28.56 -15.35
N GLU A 114 3.12 -27.44 -14.96
CA GLU A 114 2.89 -26.30 -15.87
C GLU A 114 4.16 -25.43 -16.08
N PHE A 115 5.22 -25.64 -15.29
CA PHE A 115 6.45 -24.83 -15.34
C PHE A 115 7.70 -25.71 -15.12
N LYS A 116 8.06 -26.51 -16.13
CA LYS A 116 9.21 -27.42 -16.12
C LYS A 116 10.54 -26.72 -15.84
N GLY A 117 11.33 -27.36 -14.97
CA GLY A 117 12.75 -27.13 -14.76
C GLY A 117 13.03 -26.68 -13.34
N ILE A 118 13.55 -27.57 -12.49
CA ILE A 118 14.68 -27.34 -11.57
C ILE A 118 14.80 -28.53 -10.61
N ASN A 119 16.02 -29.05 -10.47
CA ASN A 119 16.43 -30.02 -9.47
C ASN A 119 16.30 -29.44 -8.04
N PHE A 120 15.61 -30.15 -7.16
CA PHE A 120 15.57 -29.85 -5.73
C PHE A 120 16.64 -30.66 -5.00
N ASN A 121 17.74 -30.00 -4.58
CA ASN A 121 18.56 -30.51 -3.49
C ASN A 121 17.87 -30.14 -2.17
N PHE A 122 17.33 -31.16 -1.50
CA PHE A 122 16.68 -31.03 -0.20
C PHE A 122 17.74 -30.88 0.91
N ASP A 123 18.15 -29.64 1.19
CA ASP A 123 18.88 -29.34 2.42
C ASP A 123 17.92 -28.92 3.54
N LYS A 124 17.97 -29.68 4.65
CA LYS A 124 17.10 -29.61 5.84
C LYS A 124 17.12 -28.29 6.63
N LYS A 125 17.88 -27.27 6.24
CA LYS A 125 18.13 -26.07 7.07
C LYS A 125 17.41 -24.79 6.63
N LEU A 126 16.67 -24.80 5.52
CA LEU A 126 15.90 -23.65 5.08
C LEU A 126 14.52 -24.14 4.65
N GLU A 127 13.52 -24.03 5.53
CA GLU A 127 12.13 -23.91 5.11
C GLU A 127 12.01 -22.64 4.24
N LYS A 128 12.42 -22.73 2.96
CA LYS A 128 12.19 -21.65 2.01
C LYS A 128 10.68 -21.51 1.90
N SER A 129 10.20 -20.39 2.42
CA SER A 129 8.80 -20.03 2.47
C SER A 129 8.19 -20.26 1.09
N ILE A 130 7.13 -21.06 1.03
CA ILE A 130 6.40 -21.34 -0.21
C ILE A 130 5.93 -20.03 -0.87
N ILE A 131 5.82 -18.95 -0.10
CA ILE A 131 5.40 -17.63 -0.55
C ILE A 131 6.44 -16.58 -0.15
N GLU A 132 6.91 -15.79 -1.09
CA GLU A 132 7.90 -14.73 -0.85
C GLU A 132 7.47 -13.42 -1.51
N ILE A 133 7.92 -12.28 -0.97
CA ILE A 133 7.78 -10.98 -1.61
C ILE A 133 9.18 -10.50 -2.00
N ASN A 134 9.39 -10.18 -3.28
CA ASN A 134 10.67 -9.67 -3.75
C ASN A 134 10.84 -8.16 -3.46
N SER A 135 12.01 -7.62 -3.76
CA SER A 135 12.35 -6.20 -3.58
C SER A 135 11.43 -5.23 -4.35
N GLU A 136 10.79 -5.69 -5.43
CA GLU A 136 9.86 -4.90 -6.25
C GLU A 136 8.39 -5.06 -5.81
N ASN A 137 8.16 -5.71 -4.66
CA ASN A 137 6.85 -6.02 -4.09
C ASN A 137 6.01 -7.03 -4.90
N TYR A 138 6.61 -7.81 -5.81
CA TYR A 138 5.94 -8.95 -6.42
C TYR A 138 5.85 -10.11 -5.44
N ILE A 139 4.66 -10.70 -5.38
CA ILE A 139 4.34 -11.84 -4.51
C ILE A 139 4.53 -13.10 -5.34
N LYS A 140 5.44 -13.95 -4.90
CA LYS A 140 5.75 -15.23 -5.52
C LYS A 140 5.17 -16.36 -4.70
N PHE A 141 4.63 -17.38 -5.37
CA PHE A 141 4.29 -18.68 -4.79
C PHE A 141 5.16 -19.71 -5.51
N GLY A 142 6.15 -20.26 -4.80
CA GLY A 142 7.25 -21.01 -5.43
C GLY A 142 8.05 -20.11 -6.38
N ARG A 143 7.99 -20.40 -7.68
CA ARG A 143 8.68 -19.62 -8.74
C ARG A 143 7.76 -18.65 -9.49
N GLY A 144 6.45 -18.83 -9.40
CA GLY A 144 5.45 -18.05 -10.14
C GLY A 144 5.05 -16.77 -9.42
N ILE A 145 4.91 -15.67 -10.17
CA ILE A 145 4.38 -14.41 -9.65
C ILE A 145 2.86 -14.51 -9.62
N ILE A 146 2.29 -14.46 -8.42
CA ILE A 146 0.85 -14.56 -8.20
C ILE A 146 0.18 -13.20 -7.99
N GLY A 147 0.97 -12.15 -7.79
CA GLY A 147 0.44 -10.81 -7.56
C GLY A 147 1.49 -9.78 -7.18
N LYS A 148 1.02 -8.63 -6.68
CA LYS A 148 1.85 -7.52 -6.24
C LYS A 148 1.28 -6.86 -4.98
N LEU A 149 2.16 -6.41 -4.10
CA LEU A 149 1.83 -5.57 -2.95
C LEU A 149 1.96 -4.09 -3.34
N GLU A 150 0.84 -3.36 -3.30
CA GLU A 150 0.75 -1.94 -3.64
C GLU A 150 0.31 -1.14 -2.41
N GLY A 151 1.27 -0.56 -1.69
CA GLY A 151 1.01 0.14 -0.42
C GLY A 151 0.52 -0.84 0.64
N PHE A 152 -0.79 -0.79 0.94
CA PHE A 152 -1.49 -1.69 1.85
C PHE A 152 -2.56 -2.53 1.14
N ARG A 153 -2.30 -2.92 -0.12
CA ARG A 153 -3.24 -3.72 -0.92
C ARG A 153 -2.49 -4.85 -1.61
N PHE A 154 -2.95 -6.08 -1.41
CA PHE A 154 -2.49 -7.25 -2.13
C PHE A 154 -3.31 -7.45 -3.40
N ARG A 155 -2.71 -7.18 -4.56
CA ARG A 155 -3.29 -7.43 -5.89
C ARG A 155 -2.92 -8.83 -6.35
N ILE A 156 -3.75 -9.83 -6.01
CA ILE A 156 -3.55 -11.22 -6.42
C ILE A 156 -4.32 -11.51 -7.72
N ASN A 157 -3.68 -12.17 -8.67
CA ASN A 157 -4.25 -12.54 -9.96
C ASN A 157 -5.47 -13.46 -9.79
N HIS A 158 -6.52 -13.21 -10.57
CA HIS A 158 -7.79 -13.91 -10.45
C HIS A 158 -7.69 -15.40 -10.82
N SER A 159 -6.81 -15.76 -11.77
CA SER A 159 -6.52 -17.15 -12.13
C SER A 159 -6.02 -17.98 -10.94
N PHE A 160 -5.20 -17.39 -10.07
CA PHE A 160 -4.67 -18.09 -8.90
C PHE A 160 -5.75 -18.36 -7.83
N LYS A 161 -6.69 -17.43 -7.64
CA LYS A 161 -7.75 -17.57 -6.61
C LYS A 161 -8.70 -18.76 -6.86
N LYS A 162 -8.88 -19.16 -8.12
CA LYS A 162 -9.80 -20.24 -8.54
C LYS A 162 -9.20 -21.64 -8.36
N ASN A 163 -7.88 -21.78 -8.29
CA ASN A 163 -7.22 -23.06 -8.55
C ASN A 163 -7.14 -24.04 -7.36
N ASN A 164 -7.37 -23.64 -6.09
CA ASN A 164 -7.59 -24.61 -4.98
C ASN A 164 -7.86 -23.95 -3.61
N ILE A 165 -8.75 -24.56 -2.80
CA ILE A 165 -9.11 -24.09 -1.44
C ILE A 165 -7.92 -24.17 -0.46
N TYR A 166 -7.08 -25.21 -0.59
CA TYR A 166 -5.92 -25.42 0.30
C TYR A 166 -4.85 -24.32 0.12
N ASN A 167 -4.56 -23.95 -1.13
CA ASN A 167 -3.63 -22.88 -1.46
C ASN A 167 -4.12 -21.52 -0.94
N ASN A 168 -5.43 -21.28 -0.94
CA ASN A 168 -6.01 -20.05 -0.40
C ASN A 168 -5.82 -19.91 1.11
N LYS A 169 -5.86 -21.01 1.88
CA LYS A 169 -5.60 -20.97 3.35
C LYS A 169 -4.15 -20.66 3.66
N ILE A 170 -3.20 -21.34 2.99
CA ILE A 170 -1.77 -21.08 3.14
C ILE A 170 -1.44 -19.65 2.72
N LEU A 171 -1.93 -19.22 1.55
CA LEU A 171 -1.77 -17.87 1.05
C LEU A 171 -2.26 -16.83 2.07
N LYS A 172 -3.47 -16.99 2.59
CA LYS A 172 -4.03 -16.05 3.57
C LYS A 172 -3.14 -15.91 4.82
N LYS A 173 -2.61 -17.02 5.35
CA LYS A 173 -1.71 -17.01 6.52
C LYS A 173 -0.41 -16.25 6.23
N HIS A 174 0.24 -16.50 5.10
CA HIS A 174 1.45 -15.78 4.70
C HIS A 174 1.17 -14.30 4.40
N LEU A 175 0.06 -13.97 3.73
CA LEU A 175 -0.31 -12.58 3.48
C LEU A 175 -0.57 -11.80 4.79
N MET A 176 -1.16 -12.43 5.81
CA MET A 176 -1.29 -11.81 7.14
C MET A 176 0.07 -11.54 7.79
N PHE A 177 1.03 -12.47 7.65
CA PHE A 177 2.39 -12.27 8.13
C PHE A 177 3.08 -11.11 7.39
N PHE A 178 2.98 -11.07 6.06
CA PHE A 178 3.53 -9.97 5.26
C PHE A 178 2.83 -8.64 5.55
N ALA A 179 1.53 -8.64 5.82
CA ALA A 179 0.79 -7.45 6.22
C ALA A 179 1.38 -6.87 7.52
N LYS A 180 1.64 -7.73 8.52
CA LYS A 180 2.29 -7.31 9.76
C LYS A 180 3.68 -6.72 9.50
N GLN A 181 4.54 -7.41 8.74
CA GLN A 181 5.87 -6.91 8.39
C GLN A 181 5.81 -5.55 7.69
N ARG A 182 4.87 -5.39 6.76
CA ARG A 182 4.65 -4.14 6.02
C ARG A 182 4.23 -3.00 6.93
N ILE A 183 3.41 -3.28 7.94
CA ILE A 183 3.01 -2.29 8.96
C ILE A 183 4.19 -1.93 9.86
N ASP A 184 4.99 -2.91 10.31
CA ASP A 184 6.17 -2.65 11.13
C ASP A 184 7.19 -1.78 10.37
N GLU A 185 7.37 -2.03 9.07
CA GLU A 185 8.18 -1.18 8.18
C GLU A 185 7.58 0.23 8.03
N PHE A 186 6.26 0.33 7.88
CA PHE A 186 5.57 1.61 7.77
C PHE A 186 5.67 2.45 9.05
N GLU A 187 5.55 1.85 10.22
CA GLU A 187 5.68 2.56 11.50
C GLU A 187 7.09 3.14 11.67
N LYS A 188 8.11 2.39 11.26
CA LYS A 188 9.54 2.80 11.31
C LYS A 188 9.96 3.70 10.15
N SER A 189 9.11 3.91 9.14
CA SER A 189 9.43 4.74 7.97
C SER A 189 9.73 6.19 8.34
N LYS A 190 10.66 6.79 7.59
CA LYS A 190 11.04 8.20 7.73
C LYS A 190 10.05 9.06 6.96
N TYR A 191 9.89 10.32 7.36
CA TYR A 191 9.01 11.25 6.63
C TYR A 191 9.48 11.49 5.19
N SER A 192 10.77 11.36 4.89
CA SER A 192 11.33 11.45 3.52
C SER A 192 10.86 10.34 2.58
N ASP A 193 10.34 9.23 3.10
CA ASP A 193 9.83 8.12 2.29
C ASP A 193 8.43 8.40 1.71
N PHE A 194 7.84 9.54 2.09
CA PHE A 194 6.53 9.98 1.69
C PHE A 194 6.61 11.06 0.61
N GLU A 195 5.68 10.99 -0.33
CA GLU A 195 5.56 11.98 -1.39
C GLU A 195 4.09 12.38 -1.54
N PHE A 196 3.84 13.69 -1.69
CA PHE A 196 2.51 14.24 -1.94
C PHE A 196 2.41 14.67 -3.40
N LYS A 197 1.42 14.15 -4.11
CA LYS A 197 1.14 14.50 -5.50
C LYS A 197 0.11 15.62 -5.57
N VAL A 198 0.13 16.35 -6.69
CA VAL A 198 -0.73 17.52 -6.97
C VAL A 198 -2.22 17.18 -6.99
N ASN A 199 -2.58 15.92 -7.26
CA ASN A 199 -3.94 15.39 -7.22
C ASN A 199 -4.42 14.99 -5.80
N GLY A 200 -3.62 15.26 -4.76
CA GLY A 200 -3.91 14.92 -3.37
C GLY A 200 -3.54 13.49 -2.97
N GLU A 201 -2.88 12.71 -3.83
CA GLU A 201 -2.41 11.38 -3.45
C GLU A 201 -1.17 11.45 -2.55
N ILE A 202 -1.15 10.56 -1.54
CA ILE A 202 -0.03 10.36 -0.63
C ILE A 202 0.59 9.02 -0.98
N LEU A 203 1.86 9.05 -1.38
CA LEU A 203 2.64 7.88 -1.73
C LEU A 203 3.61 7.56 -0.59
N TRP A 204 3.80 6.28 -0.32
CA TRP A 204 4.88 5.77 0.50
C TRP A 204 5.67 4.75 -0.33
N LYS A 205 6.99 4.96 -0.46
CA LYS A 205 7.86 4.15 -1.34
C LYS A 205 7.25 3.95 -2.74
N LYS A 206 6.82 5.06 -3.36
CA LYS A 206 6.18 5.11 -4.70
C LYS A 206 4.81 4.42 -4.81
N SER A 207 4.25 3.87 -3.74
CA SER A 207 2.91 3.26 -3.74
C SER A 207 1.89 4.21 -3.11
N VAL A 208 0.73 4.40 -3.75
CA VAL A 208 -0.36 5.22 -3.18
C VAL A 208 -0.95 4.52 -1.95
N ILE A 209 -0.90 5.19 -0.80
CA ILE A 209 -1.40 4.69 0.49
C ILE A 209 -2.59 5.47 1.04
N ALA A 210 -2.76 6.72 0.60
CA ALA A 210 -3.86 7.56 1.04
C ALA A 210 -4.17 8.64 0.01
N LYS A 211 -5.34 9.25 0.15
CA LYS A 211 -5.79 10.38 -0.67
C LYS A 211 -6.36 11.47 0.23
N LEU A 212 -5.94 12.70 -0.02
CA LEU A 212 -6.53 13.90 0.55
C LEU A 212 -7.87 14.17 -0.13
N LEU A 213 -8.90 14.41 0.67
CA LEU A 213 -10.25 14.74 0.25
C LEU A 213 -10.63 16.11 0.79
N LYS A 214 -11.53 16.78 0.08
CA LYS A 214 -12.15 18.03 0.52
C LYS A 214 -12.76 17.88 1.91
N ASN A 215 -12.60 18.92 2.71
CA ASN A 215 -13.24 19.10 4.01
C ASN A 215 -13.83 20.52 4.09
N SER A 216 -14.36 20.92 5.25
CA SER A 216 -14.88 22.28 5.48
C SER A 216 -13.83 23.38 5.25
N GLU A 217 -12.56 23.12 5.61
CA GLU A 217 -11.46 24.09 5.50
C GLU A 217 -10.34 23.58 4.58
N ILE A 218 -9.77 24.49 3.78
CA ILE A 218 -8.63 24.22 2.87
C ILE A 218 -7.42 23.67 3.63
N ILE A 219 -7.16 24.21 4.83
CA ILE A 219 -5.99 23.87 5.64
C ILE A 219 -6.11 22.53 6.38
N ASN A 220 -7.32 21.95 6.41
CA ASN A 220 -7.61 20.73 7.16
C ASN A 220 -8.32 19.68 6.29
N PRO A 221 -7.67 19.17 5.22
CA PRO A 221 -8.26 18.16 4.34
C PRO A 221 -8.49 16.83 5.08
N LYS A 222 -9.51 16.08 4.65
CA LYS A 222 -9.77 14.75 5.18
C LYS A 222 -8.81 13.74 4.55
N ILE A 223 -8.09 12.97 5.38
CA ILE A 223 -7.17 11.95 4.91
C ILE A 223 -7.91 10.61 4.81
N LYS A 224 -8.08 10.08 3.60
CA LYS A 224 -8.63 8.74 3.35
C LYS A 224 -7.52 7.76 3.05
N VAL A 225 -7.24 6.86 3.99
CA VAL A 225 -6.26 5.78 3.80
C VAL A 225 -6.84 4.71 2.87
N LEU A 226 -5.99 4.13 2.03
CA LEU A 226 -6.30 3.06 1.09
C LEU A 226 -5.63 1.77 1.55
N PHE A 227 -6.41 0.77 1.91
CA PHE A 227 -5.93 -0.55 2.34
C PHE A 227 -6.94 -1.64 1.98
N ASP A 228 -6.52 -2.90 2.01
CA ASP A 228 -7.39 -4.07 1.86
C ASP A 228 -7.82 -4.68 3.23
N ASP A 229 -8.70 -5.68 3.19
CA ASP A 229 -9.26 -6.33 4.38
C ASP A 229 -8.21 -6.94 5.32
N LEU A 230 -7.06 -7.38 4.80
CA LEU A 230 -5.99 -7.96 5.62
C LEU A 230 -5.32 -6.90 6.51
N PHE A 231 -5.40 -5.63 6.11
CA PHE A 231 -4.86 -4.50 6.87
C PHE A 231 -5.90 -3.83 7.79
N LEU A 232 -7.16 -4.27 7.78
CA LEU A 232 -8.24 -3.64 8.56
C LEU A 232 -7.92 -3.57 10.07
N ILE A 233 -7.27 -4.60 10.60
CA ILE A 233 -6.84 -4.68 12.01
C ILE A 233 -5.83 -3.56 12.34
N TYR A 234 -5.04 -3.11 11.36
CA TYR A 234 -4.03 -2.07 11.49
C TYR A 234 -4.53 -0.66 11.11
N LYS A 235 -5.81 -0.51 10.75
CA LYS A 235 -6.41 0.76 10.29
C LYS A 235 -5.98 1.97 11.13
N LYS A 236 -6.16 1.90 12.45
CA LYS A 236 -5.83 3.00 13.38
C LYS A 236 -4.35 3.40 13.31
N LYS A 237 -3.45 2.42 13.23
CA LYS A 237 -1.99 2.66 13.12
C LYS A 237 -1.65 3.37 11.80
N ILE A 238 -2.24 2.90 10.69
CA ILE A 238 -2.01 3.50 9.38
C ILE A 238 -2.53 4.94 9.35
N GLU A 239 -3.77 5.17 9.82
CA GLU A 239 -4.39 6.50 9.91
C GLU A 239 -3.56 7.46 10.76
N LEU A 240 -3.11 7.02 11.94
CA LEU A 240 -2.32 7.86 12.85
C LEU A 240 -0.97 8.26 12.24
N LYS A 241 -0.20 7.32 11.69
CA LYS A 241 1.11 7.62 11.08
C LYS A 241 0.97 8.47 9.83
N THR A 242 -0.02 8.17 8.97
CA THR A 242 -0.30 8.99 7.77
C THR A 242 -0.67 10.41 8.15
N ARG A 243 -1.49 10.59 9.20
CA ARG A 243 -1.84 11.92 9.70
C ARG A 243 -0.64 12.66 10.29
N LYS A 244 0.19 12.00 11.10
CA LYS A 244 1.45 12.59 11.60
C LYS A 244 2.37 13.02 10.45
N CYS A 245 2.47 12.22 9.39
CA CYS A 245 3.22 12.59 8.18
C CYS A 245 2.63 13.85 7.53
N PHE A 246 1.32 13.89 7.30
CA PHE A 246 0.66 15.10 6.78
C PHE A 246 0.93 16.32 7.66
N GLU A 247 0.80 16.19 8.97
CA GLU A 247 1.05 17.28 9.91
C GLU A 247 2.50 17.77 9.86
N TYR A 248 3.47 16.87 9.68
CA TYR A 248 4.89 17.23 9.48
C TYR A 248 5.09 18.04 8.20
N TYR A 249 4.57 17.57 7.07
CA TYR A 249 4.66 18.30 5.79
C TYR A 249 3.90 19.64 5.86
N PHE A 250 2.73 19.66 6.48
CA PHE A 250 1.97 20.90 6.71
C PHE A 250 2.81 21.90 7.51
N SER A 251 3.44 21.45 8.59
CA SER A 251 4.22 22.32 9.49
C SER A 251 5.50 22.84 8.81
N ASN A 252 6.17 22.01 8.02
CA ASN A 252 7.37 22.42 7.28
C ASN A 252 7.06 23.41 6.14
N ASN A 253 5.93 23.26 5.44
CA ASN A 253 5.60 24.09 4.28
C ASN A 253 4.76 25.33 4.67
N ILE A 254 3.71 25.16 5.46
CA ILE A 254 2.71 26.18 5.78
C ILE A 254 2.45 26.25 7.30
N GLY A 255 3.43 25.89 8.13
CA GLY A 255 3.29 25.84 9.59
C GLY A 255 3.03 27.17 10.28
N PHE A 256 3.30 28.31 9.61
CA PHE A 256 2.97 29.63 10.13
C PHE A 256 1.46 29.79 10.39
N ILE A 257 0.58 29.07 9.67
CA ILE A 257 -0.86 29.10 9.91
C ILE A 257 -1.19 28.64 11.33
N LYS A 258 -0.58 27.53 11.79
CA LYS A 258 -0.76 27.06 13.17
C LYS A 258 -0.28 28.10 14.17
N LYS A 259 0.87 28.73 13.90
CA LYS A 259 1.43 29.77 14.78
C LYS A 259 0.51 30.97 14.90
N ILE A 260 -0.06 31.44 13.78
CA ILE A 260 -1.01 32.56 13.75
C ILE A 260 -2.30 32.21 14.49
N ASN A 261 -2.83 30.99 14.30
CA ASN A 261 -4.05 30.56 14.98
C ASN A 261 -3.89 30.44 16.50
N LEU A 262 -2.67 30.20 16.99
CA LEU A 262 -2.37 30.17 18.43
C LEU A 262 -2.20 31.57 19.04
N MET A 263 -2.08 32.62 18.24
CA MET A 263 -1.96 33.99 18.77
C MET A 263 -3.31 34.48 19.29
N GLU A 264 -3.28 35.19 20.41
CA GLU A 264 -4.45 35.90 20.90
C GLU A 264 -4.87 36.99 19.90
N GLN A 265 -6.00 36.77 19.23
CA GLN A 265 -6.53 37.71 18.25
C GLN A 265 -7.32 38.82 18.94
N SER A 266 -6.57 39.71 19.60
CA SER A 266 -7.08 40.71 20.54
C SER A 266 -7.85 41.86 19.87
N SER A 267 -7.60 42.17 18.59
CA SER A 267 -8.29 43.23 17.85
C SER A 267 -9.02 42.73 16.60
N ASN A 268 -10.12 43.40 16.24
CA ASN A 268 -10.87 43.12 15.00
C ASN A 268 -9.99 43.29 13.75
N ASN A 269 -9.08 44.27 13.77
CA ASN A 269 -8.12 44.50 12.68
C ASN A 269 -7.15 43.33 12.53
N PHE A 270 -6.63 42.80 13.64
CA PHE A 270 -5.75 41.64 13.61
C PHE A 270 -6.46 40.41 13.05
N ARG A 271 -7.71 40.15 13.47
CA ARG A 271 -8.55 39.06 12.93
C ARG A 271 -8.74 39.18 11.42
N ALA A 272 -9.05 40.38 10.91
CA ALA A 272 -9.23 40.61 9.49
C ALA A 272 -7.93 40.33 8.68
N VAL A 273 -6.79 40.79 9.19
CA VAL A 273 -5.48 40.57 8.56
C VAL A 273 -5.09 39.10 8.57
N THR A 274 -5.23 38.42 9.72
CA THR A 274 -4.89 36.99 9.83
C THR A 274 -5.81 36.13 8.98
N TYR A 275 -7.11 36.42 8.96
CA TYR A 275 -8.07 35.74 8.10
C TYR A 275 -7.68 35.83 6.62
N SER A 276 -7.39 37.04 6.12
CA SER A 276 -7.03 37.24 4.71
C SER A 276 -5.71 36.55 4.33
N LEU A 277 -4.75 36.47 5.26
CA LEU A 277 -3.51 35.73 5.07
C LEU A 277 -3.74 34.21 5.06
N ILE A 278 -4.55 33.68 5.97
CA ILE A 278 -4.85 32.25 6.07
C ILE A 278 -5.66 31.77 4.87
N GLU A 279 -6.64 32.56 4.43
CA GLU A 279 -7.50 32.30 3.28
C GLU A 279 -6.70 32.01 2.00
N ASN A 280 -5.60 32.74 1.82
CA ASN A 280 -4.68 32.63 0.69
C ASN A 280 -3.45 31.77 1.01
N LEU A 281 -3.48 30.98 2.09
CA LEU A 281 -2.40 30.09 2.49
C LEU A 281 -1.04 30.80 2.67
N GLY A 282 -1.07 32.01 3.23
CA GLY A 282 0.10 32.75 3.71
C GLY A 282 0.55 33.94 2.92
N HIS A 283 -0.25 34.46 1.99
CA HIS A 283 0.08 35.70 1.28
C HIS A 283 -1.17 36.54 1.05
N CYS A 284 -1.04 37.85 1.00
CA CYS A 284 -2.15 38.75 0.70
C CYS A 284 -1.62 39.99 -0.03
N LYS A 285 -2.39 40.49 -0.99
CA LYS A 285 -2.11 41.77 -1.64
C LYS A 285 -2.27 42.89 -0.61
N LYS A 286 -1.33 43.83 -0.55
CA LYS A 286 -1.37 44.92 0.43
C LYS A 286 -2.63 45.75 0.35
N GLU A 287 -3.03 46.10 -0.87
CA GLU A 287 -4.22 46.92 -1.17
C GLU A 287 -5.46 46.39 -0.42
N ASN A 288 -5.65 45.07 -0.39
CA ASN A 288 -6.82 44.43 0.22
C ASN A 288 -6.89 44.59 1.75
N ILE A 289 -5.75 44.71 2.43
CA ILE A 289 -5.68 44.76 3.90
C ILE A 289 -5.09 46.07 4.42
N THR A 290 -4.86 47.06 3.56
CA THR A 290 -4.14 48.31 3.92
C THR A 290 -4.83 49.05 5.07
N HIS A 291 -6.16 49.13 5.06
CA HIS A 291 -6.94 49.76 6.11
C HIS A 291 -6.70 49.07 7.46
N TYR A 292 -6.98 47.77 7.55
CA TYR A 292 -6.81 47.00 8.78
C TYR A 292 -5.36 46.97 9.26
N TYR A 293 -4.40 46.81 8.35
CA TYR A 293 -2.98 46.68 8.67
C TYR A 293 -2.39 47.96 9.28
N LYS A 294 -2.82 49.15 8.82
CA LYS A 294 -2.36 50.44 9.38
C LYS A 294 -2.83 50.66 10.81
N HIS A 295 -3.97 50.09 11.18
CA HIS A 295 -4.57 50.22 12.52
C HIS A 295 -4.21 49.06 13.47
N LEU A 296 -3.18 48.27 13.14
CA LEU A 296 -2.66 47.24 14.03
C LEU A 296 -1.80 47.86 15.14
N LYS A 297 -1.87 47.28 16.34
CA LYS A 297 -1.01 47.67 17.46
C LYS A 297 0.44 47.25 17.17
N SER A 298 1.40 47.98 17.74
CA SER A 298 2.84 47.70 17.59
C SER A 298 3.21 46.26 17.97
N ASN A 299 2.64 45.75 19.07
CA ASN A 299 2.87 44.38 19.54
C ASN A 299 2.33 43.32 18.56
N GLU A 300 1.18 43.57 17.92
CA GLU A 300 0.59 42.65 16.93
C GLU A 300 1.46 42.55 15.66
N ILE A 301 1.94 43.70 15.17
CA ILE A 301 2.85 43.74 14.03
C ILE A 301 4.17 43.03 14.36
N LYS A 302 4.71 43.25 15.57
CA LYS A 302 5.93 42.59 16.04
C LYS A 302 5.73 41.07 16.09
N GLY A 303 4.63 40.61 16.67
CA GLY A 303 4.29 39.18 16.72
C GLY A 303 4.18 38.53 15.34
N LEU A 304 3.54 39.18 14.36
CA LEU A 304 3.48 38.65 12.99
C LEU A 304 4.86 38.55 12.33
N LYS A 305 5.72 39.57 12.52
CA LYS A 305 7.09 39.58 11.98
C LYS A 305 7.97 38.50 12.61
N GLU A 306 7.90 38.33 13.93
CA GLU A 306 8.62 37.26 14.65
C GLU A 306 8.21 35.87 14.15
N ASN A 307 6.97 35.71 13.71
CA ASN A 307 6.46 34.48 13.13
C ASN A 307 6.75 34.33 11.62
N GLY A 308 7.52 35.26 11.05
CA GLY A 308 8.04 35.18 9.68
C GLY A 308 7.27 35.97 8.65
N LEU A 309 6.36 36.88 9.04
CA LEU A 309 5.66 37.75 8.10
C LEU A 309 6.65 38.72 7.45
N GLN A 310 6.73 38.65 6.13
CA GLN A 310 7.49 39.57 5.30
C GLN A 310 6.55 40.58 4.64
N THR A 311 7.04 41.80 4.48
CA THR A 311 6.33 42.88 3.82
C THR A 311 7.11 43.25 2.56
N GLY A 312 6.59 42.85 1.40
CA GLY A 312 7.16 43.13 0.08
C GLY A 312 6.72 44.50 -0.46
N THR A 313 6.80 44.70 -1.77
CA THR A 313 6.28 45.89 -2.45
C THR A 313 4.76 45.78 -2.62
N PHE A 314 4.26 44.67 -3.14
CA PHE A 314 2.84 44.43 -3.45
C PHE A 314 2.14 43.51 -2.44
N PHE A 315 2.88 42.65 -1.74
CA PHE A 315 2.32 41.59 -0.89
C PHE A 315 2.83 41.63 0.55
N HIS A 316 1.97 41.20 1.47
CA HIS A 316 2.37 40.65 2.77
C HIS A 316 2.37 39.13 2.66
N PHE A 317 3.43 38.45 3.10
CA PHE A 317 3.54 37.00 2.91
C PHE A 317 4.49 36.31 3.88
N PHE A 318 4.29 35.01 4.06
CA PHE A 318 5.22 34.11 4.75
C PHE A 318 6.08 33.35 3.75
N LYS A 319 7.39 33.39 3.92
CA LYS A 319 8.35 32.69 3.07
C LYS A 319 8.65 31.32 3.64
N ASN A 320 8.34 30.26 2.88
CA ASN A 320 8.72 28.89 3.23
C ASN A 320 9.10 28.09 1.98
N LYS A 321 10.16 27.29 2.11
CA LYS A 321 10.58 26.36 1.06
C LYS A 321 9.48 25.29 0.89
N GLY A 322 9.06 25.03 -0.35
CA GLY A 322 8.05 24.01 -0.68
C GLY A 322 6.58 24.44 -0.55
N ALA A 323 6.30 25.65 -0.04
CA ALA A 323 4.94 26.17 0.11
C ALA A 323 4.17 26.18 -1.21
N LYS A 324 4.82 26.49 -2.34
CA LYS A 324 4.19 26.54 -3.67
C LYS A 324 3.49 25.23 -4.05
N LEU A 325 4.20 24.09 -3.98
CA LEU A 325 3.64 22.78 -4.28
C LEU A 325 2.51 22.43 -3.30
N PHE A 326 2.75 22.65 -2.00
CA PHE A 326 1.80 22.30 -0.97
C PHE A 326 0.50 23.12 -1.04
N ARG A 327 0.58 24.42 -1.35
CA ARG A 327 -0.59 25.27 -1.65
C ARG A 327 -1.39 24.71 -2.81
N GLN A 328 -0.72 24.36 -3.91
CA GLN A 328 -1.41 23.80 -5.07
C GLN A 328 -2.11 22.49 -4.74
N ILE A 329 -1.49 21.61 -3.94
CA ILE A 329 -2.11 20.37 -3.47
C ILE A 329 -3.40 20.67 -2.69
N LEU A 330 -3.35 21.54 -1.69
CA LEU A 330 -4.52 21.85 -0.85
C LEU A 330 -5.66 22.49 -1.65
N ILE A 331 -5.34 23.41 -2.56
CA ILE A 331 -6.32 24.07 -3.43
C ILE A 331 -6.93 23.07 -4.41
N ASN A 332 -6.13 22.21 -5.04
CA ASN A 332 -6.65 21.15 -5.90
C ASN A 332 -7.59 20.22 -5.13
N VAL A 333 -7.23 19.81 -3.92
CA VAL A 333 -8.09 18.95 -3.10
C VAL A 333 -9.41 19.64 -2.76
N PHE A 334 -9.38 20.94 -2.45
CA PHE A 334 -10.58 21.69 -2.04
C PHE A 334 -11.51 22.04 -3.20
N PHE A 335 -10.96 22.36 -4.38
CA PHE A 335 -11.70 22.71 -5.60
C PHE A 335 -11.78 21.54 -6.62
N GLU A 336 -11.60 20.31 -6.15
CA GLU A 336 -11.85 19.06 -6.93
C GLU A 336 -10.96 18.89 -8.18
N ASN A 337 -9.64 18.85 -7.97
CA ASN A 337 -8.61 18.50 -8.96
C ASN A 337 -8.62 19.37 -10.23
N PHE A 338 -8.75 20.68 -10.03
CA PHE A 338 -8.74 21.68 -11.12
C PHE A 338 -7.52 21.55 -12.06
N PHE A 339 -6.33 21.22 -11.52
CA PHE A 339 -5.12 20.99 -12.33
C PHE A 339 -4.62 19.55 -12.24
N SER A 340 -4.34 18.95 -13.40
CA SER A 340 -3.70 17.64 -13.52
C SER A 340 -2.18 17.67 -13.27
N THR A 341 -1.53 18.81 -13.51
CA THR A 341 -0.07 18.97 -13.44
C THR A 341 0.38 20.08 -12.49
N TYR A 342 1.56 19.92 -11.90
CA TYR A 342 2.19 20.94 -11.06
C TYR A 342 2.57 22.19 -11.88
N LEU A 343 2.29 23.39 -11.36
CA LEU A 343 2.74 24.65 -11.94
C LEU A 343 4.19 24.94 -11.54
N GLU A 344 5.13 24.21 -12.14
CA GLU A 344 6.56 24.29 -11.82
C GLU A 344 7.16 25.67 -12.05
N LYS A 345 6.85 26.32 -13.19
CA LYS A 345 7.46 27.59 -13.58
C LYS A 345 7.00 28.72 -12.68
N ASN A 346 7.86 29.73 -12.50
CA ASN A 346 7.53 30.92 -11.72
C ASN A 346 6.62 31.90 -12.46
N PHE A 347 6.52 31.76 -13.77
CA PHE A 347 5.59 32.52 -14.58
C PHE A 347 5.16 31.74 -15.82
N TYR A 348 4.01 32.11 -16.36
CA TYR A 348 3.46 31.61 -17.62
C TYR A 348 2.95 32.79 -18.44
N ILE A 349 3.16 32.74 -19.76
CA ILE A 349 2.53 33.71 -20.67
C ILE A 349 1.06 33.37 -20.74
N PHE A 350 0.20 34.36 -20.52
CA PHE A 350 -1.24 34.16 -20.48
C PHE A 350 -1.89 34.83 -21.68
N ASN A 351 -2.27 34.02 -22.68
CA ASN A 351 -2.80 34.51 -23.96
C ASN A 351 -4.34 34.60 -24.00
N LYS A 352 -5.04 34.04 -23.02
CA LYS A 352 -6.51 34.13 -22.95
C LYS A 352 -6.94 35.55 -22.58
N SER A 353 -7.88 36.10 -23.33
CA SER A 353 -8.43 37.46 -23.16
C SER A 353 -9.34 37.60 -21.92
N SER A 354 -9.92 36.50 -21.42
CA SER A 354 -10.79 36.51 -20.24
C SER A 354 -10.61 35.25 -19.38
N ILE A 355 -10.21 35.43 -18.12
CA ILE A 355 -10.25 34.42 -17.05
C ILE A 355 -11.53 34.67 -16.25
N SER A 356 -12.27 33.62 -15.89
CA SER A 356 -13.41 33.76 -14.98
C SER A 356 -12.95 34.20 -13.59
N GLU A 357 -13.78 34.95 -12.86
CA GLU A 357 -13.42 35.38 -11.49
C GLU A 357 -13.11 34.20 -10.55
N LYS A 358 -13.79 33.06 -10.74
CA LYS A 358 -13.51 31.82 -10.00
C LYS A 358 -12.10 31.28 -10.27
N GLU A 359 -11.69 31.24 -11.53
CA GLU A 359 -10.33 30.80 -11.90
C GLU A 359 -9.27 31.76 -11.36
N LYS A 360 -9.52 33.08 -11.42
CA LYS A 360 -8.61 34.07 -10.83
C LYS A 360 -8.45 33.84 -9.32
N ASP A 361 -9.54 33.56 -8.61
CA ASP A 361 -9.49 33.27 -7.17
C ASP A 361 -8.67 31.99 -6.87
N ILE A 362 -8.85 30.93 -7.66
CA ILE A 362 -8.07 29.69 -7.53
C ILE A 362 -6.57 29.96 -7.74
N TYR A 363 -6.20 30.64 -8.82
CA TYR A 363 -4.80 31.01 -9.07
C TYR A 363 -4.24 31.87 -7.94
N ARG A 364 -5.01 32.86 -7.48
CA ARG A 364 -4.63 33.75 -6.37
C ARG A 364 -4.30 32.98 -5.11
N ARG A 365 -5.14 32.02 -4.71
CA ARG A 365 -4.91 31.18 -3.53
C ARG A 365 -3.72 30.24 -3.69
N MET A 366 -3.39 29.81 -4.91
CA MET A 366 -2.15 29.09 -5.21
C MET A 366 -0.90 29.98 -5.16
N GLY A 367 -1.07 31.31 -5.14
CA GLY A 367 0.01 32.30 -5.16
C GLY A 367 0.36 32.81 -6.56
N PHE A 368 -0.46 32.52 -7.56
CA PHE A 368 -0.31 33.03 -8.91
C PHE A 368 -1.24 34.22 -9.15
N TYR A 369 -0.69 35.31 -9.67
CA TYR A 369 -1.44 36.53 -9.95
C TYR A 369 -1.37 36.84 -11.44
N LEU A 370 -2.47 37.35 -11.98
CA LEU A 370 -2.49 37.87 -13.34
C LEU A 370 -1.84 39.26 -13.33
N VAL A 371 -0.75 39.40 -14.09
CA VAL A 371 0.04 40.62 -14.16
C VAL A 371 0.11 41.08 -15.60
N LYS A 372 -0.32 42.32 -15.85
CA LYS A 372 -0.12 43.01 -17.11
C LYS A 372 1.19 43.78 -17.06
N ILE A 373 2.08 43.46 -18.00
CA ILE A 373 3.33 44.19 -18.20
C ILE A 373 3.33 44.65 -19.66
N SER A 374 3.26 45.97 -19.88
CA SER A 374 3.03 46.58 -21.20
C SER A 374 1.70 46.11 -21.84
N LYS A 375 1.75 45.37 -22.96
CA LYS A 375 0.58 44.82 -23.67
C LYS A 375 0.37 43.32 -23.43
N GLN A 376 1.23 42.64 -22.68
CA GLN A 376 1.15 41.20 -22.45
C GLN A 376 0.72 40.87 -21.03
N HIS A 377 -0.04 39.79 -20.89
CA HIS A 377 -0.49 39.24 -19.63
C HIS A 377 0.34 38.03 -19.25
N TYR A 378 0.68 37.95 -17.98
CA TYR A 378 1.46 36.87 -17.40
C TYR A 378 0.75 36.37 -16.16
N LEU A 379 0.77 35.06 -15.96
CA LEU A 379 0.44 34.47 -14.68
C LEU A 379 1.76 34.32 -13.90
N VAL A 380 1.95 35.08 -12.84
CA VAL A 380 3.24 35.19 -12.14
C VAL A 380 3.08 34.77 -10.68
N TYR A 381 4.00 33.94 -10.19
CA TYR A 381 4.06 33.57 -8.79
C TYR A 381 4.51 34.77 -7.94
N PHE A 382 3.79 35.08 -6.86
CA PHE A 382 3.96 36.33 -6.11
C PHE A 382 5.37 36.52 -5.54
N GLU A 383 6.01 35.48 -4.99
CA GLU A 383 7.37 35.61 -4.43
C GLU A 383 8.40 35.90 -5.52
N TYR A 384 8.19 35.34 -6.72
CA TYR A 384 9.06 35.62 -7.86
C TYR A 384 8.89 37.08 -8.30
N LEU A 385 7.64 37.57 -8.38
CA LEU A 385 7.34 38.97 -8.69
C LEU A 385 8.01 39.92 -7.69
N GLU A 386 7.89 39.66 -6.38
CA GLU A 386 8.51 40.45 -5.31
C GLU A 386 10.04 40.48 -5.44
N ASN A 387 10.67 39.33 -5.69
CA ASN A 387 12.12 39.27 -5.88
C ASN A 387 12.58 40.02 -7.13
N LEU A 388 11.82 39.94 -8.23
CA LEU A 388 12.12 40.68 -9.46
C LEU A 388 12.08 42.18 -9.26
N ILE A 389 11.05 42.67 -8.58
CA ILE A 389 10.88 44.10 -8.31
C ILE A 389 12.01 44.59 -7.41
N LYS A 390 12.31 43.84 -6.33
CA LYS A 390 13.40 44.18 -5.41
C LYS A 390 14.75 44.27 -6.15
N LYS A 391 15.05 43.32 -7.05
CA LYS A 391 16.24 43.38 -7.90
C LYS A 391 16.20 44.61 -8.82
N SER A 392 15.08 44.86 -9.50
CA SER A 392 14.95 46.01 -10.41
C SER A 392 15.21 47.36 -9.71
N PHE A 393 14.69 47.54 -8.49
CA PHE A 393 14.97 48.73 -7.68
C PHE A 393 16.44 48.82 -7.27
N TYR A 394 17.04 47.70 -6.87
CA TYR A 394 18.45 47.67 -6.47
C TYR A 394 19.39 48.08 -7.61
N TYR A 395 19.19 47.52 -8.82
CA TYR A 395 20.02 47.84 -9.99
C TYR A 395 19.79 49.27 -10.50
N LYS A 396 18.54 49.74 -10.54
CA LYS A 396 18.22 51.14 -10.89
C LYS A 396 18.85 52.14 -9.92
N LYS A 397 18.81 51.86 -8.62
CA LYS A 397 19.37 52.78 -7.59
C LYS A 397 20.91 52.89 -7.67
N ARG A 398 21.60 51.85 -8.16
CA ARG A 398 23.07 51.80 -8.22
C ARG A 398 23.66 52.14 -9.60
N ASN A 399 22.85 52.54 -10.59
CA ASN A 399 23.28 52.77 -11.98
C ASN A 399 24.15 51.63 -12.56
N LEU A 400 23.88 50.39 -12.13
CA LEU A 400 24.61 49.21 -12.60
C LEU A 400 23.96 48.70 -13.90
N ASN A 401 24.61 48.95 -15.03
CA ASN A 401 24.16 48.51 -16.36
C ASN A 401 24.25 46.98 -16.61
N SER A 402 24.56 46.18 -15.57
CA SER A 402 25.06 44.80 -15.72
C SER A 402 24.08 43.69 -15.37
N TYR A 403 22.80 43.97 -15.09
CA TYR A 403 21.84 42.87 -14.91
C TYR A 403 21.45 42.26 -16.25
N ILE A 404 21.94 41.06 -16.54
CA ILE A 404 21.55 40.25 -17.70
C ILE A 404 20.23 39.53 -17.36
N PRO A 405 19.10 39.91 -17.97
CA PRO A 405 17.81 39.32 -17.62
C PRO A 405 17.73 37.88 -18.12
N GLN A 406 17.30 36.96 -17.26
CA GLN A 406 17.33 35.52 -17.55
C GLN A 406 16.19 35.06 -18.46
N ASN A 407 15.15 35.88 -18.62
CA ASN A 407 14.00 35.56 -19.45
C ASN A 407 13.28 36.83 -19.95
N ASN A 408 12.32 36.64 -20.85
CA ASN A 408 11.58 37.75 -21.47
C ASN A 408 10.76 38.57 -20.48
N LEU A 409 10.27 37.97 -19.38
CA LEU A 409 9.54 38.71 -18.35
C LEU A 409 10.50 39.65 -17.61
N GLU A 410 11.68 39.17 -17.22
CA GLU A 410 12.72 40.00 -16.62
C GLU A 410 13.17 41.13 -17.57
N LYS A 411 13.42 40.82 -18.85
CA LYS A 411 13.77 41.86 -19.84
C LYS A 411 12.73 42.98 -19.85
N LYS A 412 11.44 42.64 -19.84
CA LYS A 412 10.36 43.64 -19.83
C LYS A 412 10.28 44.43 -18.53
N VAL A 413 10.48 43.79 -17.37
CA VAL A 413 10.45 44.48 -16.06
C VAL A 413 11.64 45.44 -15.90
N PHE A 414 12.81 45.07 -16.41
CA PHE A 414 14.04 45.85 -16.29
C PHE A 414 14.14 46.95 -17.34
N ASN A 415 13.60 46.77 -18.55
CA ASN A 415 13.49 47.83 -19.54
C ASN A 415 12.55 48.93 -19.00
N SER A 416 13.11 50.11 -18.80
CA SER A 416 12.50 51.26 -18.12
C SER A 416 11.14 51.64 -18.73
N ASN A 417 10.16 51.89 -17.85
CA ASN A 417 8.80 52.42 -18.07
C ASN A 417 7.62 51.43 -18.23
N SER A 418 7.81 50.11 -18.15
CA SER A 418 6.64 49.22 -18.14
C SER A 418 5.89 49.29 -16.80
N LYS A 419 4.71 49.94 -16.78
CA LYS A 419 3.79 49.91 -15.62
C LYS A 419 3.35 48.47 -15.37
N ILE A 420 3.69 47.93 -14.19
CA ILE A 420 3.27 46.60 -13.74
C ILE A 420 1.91 46.77 -13.07
N ILE A 421 0.88 46.12 -13.62
CA ILE A 421 -0.48 46.16 -13.06
C ILE A 421 -0.87 44.74 -12.70
N ILE A 422 -1.19 44.50 -11.43
CA ILE A 422 -1.77 43.23 -10.97
C ILE A 422 -3.27 43.35 -11.15
N LEU A 423 -3.81 42.56 -12.09
CA LEU A 423 -5.21 42.55 -12.49
C LEU A 423 -6.11 41.76 -11.56
#